data_AF-A0A3C0G715-F1
#
_entry.id   AF-A0A3C0G715-F1
#
_cell.length_a   1.000
_cell.length_b   1.000
_cell.length_c   1.000
_cell.angle_alpha   90.00
_cell.angle_beta   90.00
_cell.angle_gamma   90.00
#
_symmetry.space_group_name_H-M   'P 1'
#
loop_
_entity.id
_entity.type
_entity.pdbx_description
1 polymer ?
#
loop_
_entity_poly.entity_id
_entity_poly.type
_entity_poly.pdbx_seq_one_letter_code
_entity_poly.pdbx_strand_id
1 'polypeptide(L)' 'MIEKDPLITYHMNTFNRRACVKNLFNSFEMCNVYENFEWVITDYGSTDGTKEYLFDLS' A
#
# COMPACT_ATOMS: atom_id res chain seq x y z
N MET A 1 2.26 -16.29 27.78
CA MET A 1 1.18 -16.05 26.79
C MET A 1 1.84 -16.11 25.42
N ILE A 2 1.32 -16.89 24.47
CA ILE A 2 1.81 -16.83 23.09
C ILE A 2 1.26 -15.52 22.52
N GLU A 3 2.14 -14.56 22.27
CA GLU A 3 1.79 -13.35 21.55
C GLU A 3 1.38 -13.78 20.14
N LYS A 4 0.13 -13.49 19.76
CA LYS A 4 -0.34 -13.77 18.41
C LYS A 4 0.21 -12.68 17.51
N ASP A 5 0.96 -13.08 16.49
CA ASP A 5 1.46 -12.23 15.42
C ASP A 5 0.72 -12.57 14.11
N PRO A 6 -0.56 -12.16 13.95
CA PRO A 6 -1.33 -12.48 12.76
C PRO A 6 -0.84 -11.70 11.53
N LEU A 7 -0.87 -12.32 10.34
CA LEU A 7 -0.68 -11.57 9.10
C LEU A 7 -1.87 -10.61 8.88
N ILE A 8 -1.58 -9.32 8.68
CA ILE A 8 -2.59 -8.30 8.37
C ILE A 8 -2.53 -7.95 6.88
N THR A 9 -3.63 -8.15 6.16
CA THR A 9 -3.74 -7.78 4.74
C THR A 9 -4.46 -6.44 4.58
N TYR A 10 -3.78 -5.46 3.99
CA TYR A 10 -4.40 -4.21 3.55
C TYR A 10 -4.87 -4.31 2.10
N HIS A 11 -6.13 -3.96 1.84
CA HIS A 11 -6.69 -3.93 0.49
C HIS A 11 -6.82 -2.50 -0.01
N MET A 12 -6.25 -2.21 -1.19
CA MET A 12 -6.36 -0.90 -1.82
C MET A 12 -6.79 -1.02 -3.28
N ASN A 13 -7.82 -0.26 -3.64
CA ASN A 13 -8.28 -0.06 -5.00
C ASN A 13 -7.89 1.35 -5.46
N THR A 14 -7.35 1.50 -6.67
CA THR A 14 -6.93 2.82 -7.17
C THR A 14 -7.15 3.00 -8.67
N PHE A 15 -7.39 4.25 -9.08
CA PHE A 15 -7.47 4.68 -10.47
C PHE A 15 -7.13 6.18 -10.56
N ASN A 16 -6.05 6.51 -11.23
CA ASN A 16 -5.52 7.87 -11.40
C ASN A 16 -5.38 8.65 -10.08
N ARG A 17 -4.62 8.09 -9.12
CA ARG A 17 -4.43 8.67 -7.77
C ARG A 17 -2.98 8.82 -7.37
N ARG A 18 -2.06 9.05 -8.31
CA ARG A 18 -0.61 9.00 -8.03
C ARG A 18 -0.20 9.78 -6.77
N ALA A 19 -0.67 11.02 -6.63
CA ALA A 19 -0.34 11.86 -5.47
C ALA A 19 -0.88 11.31 -4.14
N CYS A 20 -2.12 10.78 -4.14
CA CYS A 20 -2.72 10.20 -2.95
C CYS A 20 -2.04 8.89 -2.55
N VAL A 21 -1.77 8.02 -3.52
CA VAL A 21 -1.08 6.74 -3.30
C VAL A 21 0.32 6.99 -2.73
N LYS A 22 1.05 7.98 -3.27
CA LYS A 22 2.35 8.38 -2.73
C LYS A 22 2.27 8.85 -1.28
N ASN A 23 1.31 9.73 -0.98
CA ASN A 23 1.13 10.22 0.38
C ASN A 23 0.72 9.10 1.35
N LEU A 24 -0.12 8.16 0.91
CA LEU A 24 -0.54 7.00 1.68
C LEU A 24 0.67 6.17 2.11
N PHE A 25 1.53 5.74 1.17
CA PHE A 25 2.70 4.93 1.50
C PHE A 25 3.70 5.67 2.37
N ASN A 26 3.98 6.95 2.10
CA ASN A 26 4.84 7.75 2.96
C ASN A 26 4.31 7.81 4.40
N SER A 27 3.00 8.03 4.58
CA SER A 27 2.39 8.07 5.92
C SER A 27 2.41 6.70 6.60
N PHE A 28 2.21 5.63 5.83
CA PHE A 28 2.23 4.27 6.35
C PHE A 28 3.63 3.88 6.82
N GLU A 29 4.66 4.15 6.01
CA GLU A 29 6.06 3.92 6.38
C GLU A 29 6.47 4.70 7.64
N MET A 30 6.02 5.96 7.78
CA MET A 30 6.36 6.80 8.93
C MET A 30 5.62 6.43 10.21
N CYS A 31 4.43 5.83 10.13
CA CYS A 31 3.52 5.70 11.28
C CYS A 31 3.11 4.28 11.61
N ASN A 32 3.26 3.31 10.70
CA ASN A 32 2.91 1.94 10.97
C ASN A 32 3.95 1.30 11.90
N VAL A 33 3.48 0.71 13.00
CA VAL A 33 4.32 0.06 14.02
C VAL A 33 4.26 -1.46 13.97
N TYR A 34 3.44 -2.01 13.06
CA TYR A 34 3.23 -3.45 12.92
C TYR A 34 3.98 -3.99 11.71
N GLU A 35 4.72 -5.10 11.85
CA GLU A 35 5.62 -5.57 10.78
C GLU A 35 5.04 -6.72 9.95
N ASN A 36 4.16 -7.56 10.52
CA ASN A 36 3.63 -8.75 9.84
C ASN A 36 2.41 -8.42 8.96
N PHE A 37 2.64 -7.71 7.86
CA PHE A 37 1.57 -7.28 6.96
C PHE A 37 1.89 -7.52 5.49
N GLU A 38 0.84 -7.52 4.68
CA GLU A 38 0.92 -7.51 3.22
C GLU A 38 -0.09 -6.50 2.65
N TRP A 39 0.13 -6.10 1.40
CA TRP A 39 -0.78 -5.23 0.65
C TRP A 39 -1.25 -5.92 -0.62
N VAL A 40 -2.57 -5.92 -0.85
CA VAL A 40 -3.17 -6.31 -2.12
C VAL A 40 -3.71 -5.06 -2.80
N ILE A 41 -3.05 -4.67 -3.89
CA ILE A 41 -3.33 -3.43 -4.61
C ILE A 41 -3.92 -3.76 -5.98
N THR A 42 -5.11 -3.22 -6.27
CA THR A 42 -5.76 -3.33 -7.58
C THR A 42 -5.79 -1.96 -8.26
N ASP A 43 -5.00 -1.81 -9.31
CA ASP A 43 -5.03 -0.66 -10.21
C ASP A 43 -6.01 -0.92 -11.38
N TYR A 44 -7.02 -0.05 -11.54
CA TYR A 44 -8.03 -0.20 -12.59
C TYR A 44 -7.60 0.42 -13.94
N GLY A 45 -6.31 0.34 -14.26
CA GLY A 45 -5.76 0.81 -15.54
C GLY A 45 -5.44 2.31 -15.53
N SER A 46 -4.75 2.79 -14.49
CA SER A 46 -4.35 4.19 -14.41
C SER A 46 -3.43 4.61 -15.57
N THR A 47 -3.54 5.89 -15.94
CA THR A 47 -2.76 6.55 -17.00
C THR A 47 -2.05 7.82 -16.52
N ASP A 48 -2.10 8.11 -15.22
CA ASP A 48 -1.55 9.33 -14.60
C ASP A 48 -0.15 9.14 -13.97
N GLY A 49 0.50 8.00 -14.20
CA GLY A 49 1.73 7.63 -13.52
C GLY A 49 1.54 6.81 -12.24
N THR A 50 0.29 6.49 -11.83
CA THR A 50 0.03 5.64 -10.64
C THR A 50 0.62 4.25 -10.81
N LYS A 51 0.48 3.65 -11.99
CA LYS A 51 0.96 2.29 -12.26
C LYS A 51 2.48 2.20 -12.13
N GLU A 52 3.19 3.14 -12.74
CA GLU A 52 4.64 3.26 -12.70
C GLU A 52 5.11 3.44 -11.25
N TYR A 53 4.45 4.31 -10.48
CA TYR A 53 4.76 4.50 -9.07
C TYR A 53 4.55 3.23 -8.24
N LEU A 54 3.48 2.46 -8.50
CA LEU A 54 3.23 1.20 -7.81
C LEU A 54 4.25 0.12 -8.16
N PHE A 55 4.74 0.07 -9.41
CA PHE A 55 5.81 -0.85 -9.82
C PHE A 55 7.15 -0.51 -9.17
N ASP A 56 7.46 0.76 -8.96
CA ASP A 56 8.70 1.18 -8.28
C ASP A 56 8.70 0.83 -6.77
N LEU A 57 7.53 0.55 -6.18
CA LEU A 57 7.35 0.20 -4.77
C LEU A 57 7.44 -1.31 -4.47
N SER A 58 7.31 -2.17 -5.49
CA SER A 58 7.33 -3.64 -5.34
C SER A 58 8.75 -4.19 -5.36
#